data_AF-A0A8K1FX95-F1
#
_entry.id   AF-A0A8K1FX95-F1
#
_cell.length_a   1.000
_cell.length_b   1.000
_cell.length_c   1.000
_cell.angle_alpha   90.00
_cell.angle_beta   90.00
_cell.angle_gamma   90.00
#
_symmetry.space_group_name_H-M   'P 1'
#
loop_
_entity.id
_entity.type
_entity.pdbx_description
1 polymer ?
#
loop_
_entity_poly.entity_id
_entity_poly.type
_entity_poly.pdbx_seq_one_letter_code
_entity_poly.pdbx_strand_id
1 'polypeptide(L)'
;MSPAVPPEDPTIDGAPEILLRAGTPYNLTCHTRSAKPAATMAWFRDGLPQDGAVTTTEVLADGKRESTTSLLPITPTDLDIGRVFSCRCSNEAVPGGKETSVRLNVHRE
;
A
#
# COMPACT_ATOMS: atom_id res chain seq x y z
N MET A 1 -14.18 -1.16 26.76
CA MET A 1 -13.19 -1.06 25.67
C MET A 1 -13.93 -1.36 24.37
N SER A 2 -13.75 -0.55 23.31
CA SER A 2 -14.37 -0.86 22.01
C SER A 2 -13.64 -2.03 21.36
N PRO A 3 -14.34 -2.97 20.68
CA PRO A 3 -13.68 -4.04 19.96
C PRO A 3 -12.93 -3.51 18.73
N ALA A 4 -11.79 -4.13 18.44
CA ALA A 4 -11.03 -3.91 17.22
C ALA A 4 -11.72 -4.54 16.01
N VAL A 5 -11.53 -3.94 14.83
CA VAL A 5 -12.08 -4.41 13.56
C VAL A 5 -10.93 -4.54 12.58
N PRO A 6 -10.72 -5.72 11.95
CA PRO A 6 -9.65 -5.89 10.99
C PRO A 6 -9.90 -5.04 9.73
N PRO A 7 -8.86 -4.50 9.10
CA PRO A 7 -8.98 -3.87 7.79
C PRO A 7 -9.54 -4.83 6.73
N GLU A 8 -10.21 -4.25 5.73
CA GLU A 8 -10.43 -4.91 4.44
C GLU A 8 -9.10 -5.22 3.75
N ASP A 9 -9.12 -6.17 2.82
CA ASP A 9 -7.93 -6.53 2.05
C ASP A 9 -7.39 -5.30 1.31
N PRO A 10 -6.07 -5.01 1.38
CA PRO A 10 -5.52 -3.83 0.77
C PRO A 10 -5.57 -3.94 -0.76
N THR A 11 -5.68 -2.81 -1.44
CA THR A 11 -5.65 -2.72 -2.91
C THR A 11 -4.59 -1.71 -3.35
N ILE A 12 -3.77 -2.06 -4.35
CA ILE A 12 -2.82 -1.13 -4.98
C ILE A 12 -3.38 -0.70 -6.34
N ASP A 13 -3.31 0.60 -6.63
CA ASP A 13 -3.69 1.14 -7.93
C ASP A 13 -2.79 0.58 -9.03
N GLY A 14 -3.40 0.07 -10.11
CA GLY A 14 -2.66 -0.55 -11.22
C GLY A 14 -2.18 -1.98 -10.96
N ALA A 15 -2.55 -2.61 -9.84
CA ALA A 15 -2.35 -4.05 -9.67
C ALA A 15 -3.17 -4.87 -10.69
N PRO A 16 -2.69 -6.06 -11.13
CA PRO A 16 -1.51 -6.76 -10.64
C PRO A 16 -0.19 -6.33 -11.31
N GLU A 17 -0.23 -5.61 -12.42
CA GLU A 17 0.96 -5.14 -13.15
C GLU A 17 0.73 -3.71 -13.67
N ILE A 18 1.71 -2.83 -13.43
CA ILE A 18 1.67 -1.43 -13.84
C ILE A 18 2.81 -1.09 -14.81
N LEU A 19 2.46 -0.40 -15.91
CA LEU A 19 3.43 0.11 -16.88
C LEU A 19 3.92 1.50 -16.45
N LEU A 20 5.22 1.62 -16.21
CA LEU A 20 5.87 2.87 -15.79
C LEU A 20 7.04 3.20 -16.72
N ARG A 21 7.41 4.48 -16.72
CA ARG A 21 8.55 4.99 -17.47
C ARG A 21 9.77 5.13 -16.55
N ALA A 22 10.91 4.64 -17.01
CA ALA A 22 12.18 4.83 -16.30
C ALA A 22 12.48 6.33 -16.10
N GLY A 23 12.93 6.70 -14.89
CA GLY A 23 13.30 8.06 -14.51
C GLY A 23 12.13 9.02 -14.29
N THR A 24 10.88 8.60 -14.50
CA THR A 24 9.70 9.43 -14.26
C THR A 24 9.14 9.15 -12.86
N PRO A 25 9.06 10.15 -11.97
CA PRO A 25 8.49 9.95 -10.64
C PRO A 25 7.06 9.43 -10.70
N TYR A 26 6.74 8.49 -9.81
CA TYR A 26 5.42 7.88 -9.68
C TYR A 26 5.10 7.62 -8.21
N ASN A 27 3.82 7.76 -7.83
CA ASN A 27 3.35 7.41 -6.48
C ASN A 27 2.59 6.10 -6.53
N LEU A 28 3.18 5.03 -6.01
CA LEU A 28 2.41 3.81 -5.74
C LEU A 28 1.40 4.11 -4.65
N THR A 29 0.13 3.82 -4.92
CA THR A 29 -0.98 4.15 -4.02
C THR A 29 -1.64 2.86 -3.55
N CYS A 30 -1.75 2.70 -2.23
CA CYS A 30 -2.39 1.55 -1.60
C CYS A 30 -3.50 2.01 -0.66
N HIS A 31 -4.63 1.32 -0.71
CA HIS A 31 -5.82 1.63 0.09
C HIS A 31 -6.22 0.44 0.96
N THR A 32 -6.70 0.73 2.16
CA THR A 32 -7.45 -0.21 2.99
C THR A 32 -8.57 0.54 3.72
N ARG A 33 -9.66 -0.15 4.04
CA ARG A 33 -10.87 0.46 4.60
C ARG A 33 -11.39 -0.31 5.81
N SER A 34 -12.34 0.32 6.49
CA SER A 34 -13.17 -0.31 7.52
C SER A 34 -12.40 -0.84 8.74
N ALA A 35 -11.20 -0.31 9.02
CA ALA A 35 -10.37 -0.73 10.14
C ALA A 35 -10.75 0.00 11.43
N LYS A 36 -10.56 -0.64 12.58
CA LYS A 36 -10.63 0.03 13.89
C LYS A 36 -9.62 -0.59 14.86
N PRO A 37 -8.65 0.17 15.39
CA PRO A 37 -8.20 1.49 14.93
C PRO A 37 -7.74 1.48 13.47
N ALA A 38 -7.43 2.66 12.91
CA ALA A 38 -6.78 2.79 11.60
C ALA A 38 -5.64 1.79 11.39
N ALA A 39 -5.54 1.29 10.15
CA ALA A 39 -4.50 0.34 9.81
C ALA A 39 -3.14 1.04 9.67
N THR A 40 -2.09 0.39 10.14
CA THR A 40 -0.72 0.77 9.78
C THR A 40 -0.39 0.20 8.41
N MET A 41 0.25 1.00 7.55
CA MET A 41 0.60 0.65 6.18
C MET A 41 2.11 0.56 6.05
N ALA A 42 2.62 -0.53 5.45
CA ALA A 42 4.04 -0.74 5.20
C ALA A 42 4.26 -1.21 3.77
N TRP A 43 5.31 -0.70 3.13
CA TRP A 43 5.68 -1.07 1.77
C TRP A 43 6.94 -1.92 1.74
N PHE A 44 6.99 -2.83 0.77
CA PHE A 44 8.12 -3.72 0.54
C PHE A 44 8.43 -3.81 -0.95
N ARG A 45 9.70 -3.93 -1.31
CA ARG A 45 10.17 -4.30 -2.65
C ARG A 45 10.87 -5.64 -2.55
N ASP A 46 10.30 -6.66 -3.17
CA ASP A 46 10.77 -8.06 -3.10
C ASP A 46 11.04 -8.54 -1.66
N GLY A 47 10.13 -8.16 -0.75
CA GLY A 47 10.22 -8.49 0.68
C GLY A 47 11.12 -7.57 1.51
N LEU A 48 11.84 -6.63 0.91
CA LEU A 48 12.66 -5.65 1.64
C LEU A 48 11.85 -4.38 1.95
N PRO A 49 11.84 -3.89 3.20
CA PRO A 49 11.06 -2.72 3.59
C PRO A 49 11.46 -1.47 2.79
N GLN A 50 10.48 -0.63 2.48
CA GLN A 50 10.66 0.64 1.80
C GLN A 50 10.22 1.79 2.71
N ASP A 51 11.06 2.83 2.77
CA ASP A 51 10.80 4.05 3.53
C ASP A 51 10.22 5.15 2.65
N GLY A 52 9.81 6.26 3.27
CA GLY A 52 9.35 7.47 2.57
C GLY A 52 7.89 7.46 2.15
N ALA A 53 7.13 6.42 2.51
CA ALA A 53 5.69 6.39 2.29
C ALA A 53 4.97 7.42 3.18
N VAL A 54 3.99 8.12 2.61
CA VAL A 54 3.12 9.06 3.32
C VAL A 54 1.74 8.41 3.47
N THR A 55 1.20 8.43 4.69
CA THR A 55 -0.07 7.78 4.99
C THR A 55 -1.10 8.80 5.48
N THR A 56 -2.34 8.69 4.98
CA THR A 56 -3.48 9.50 5.39
C THR A 56 -4.61 8.61 5.90
N THR A 57 -5.36 9.10 6.88
CA THR A 57 -6.46 8.39 7.51
C THR A 57 -7.74 9.22 7.46
N GLU A 58 -8.86 8.58 7.16
CA GLU A 58 -10.19 9.20 7.12
C GLU A 58 -11.17 8.38 7.96
N VAL A 59 -11.92 9.06 8.84
CA VAL A 59 -12.97 8.43 9.63
C VAL A 59 -14.21 8.23 8.76
N LEU A 60 -14.74 7.00 8.73
CA LEU A 60 -15.95 6.66 7.99
C LEU A 60 -17.19 7.30 8.63
N ALA A 61 -18.29 7.32 7.87
CA ALA A 61 -19.57 7.92 8.29
C ALA A 61 -20.15 7.37 9.61
N ASP A 62 -19.74 6.17 10.04
CA ASP A 62 -20.16 5.59 11.32
C ASP A 62 -19.40 6.15 12.54
N GLY A 63 -18.40 7.01 12.32
CA GLY A 63 -17.58 7.64 13.35
C GLY A 63 -16.71 6.67 14.14
N LYS A 64 -16.58 5.42 13.70
CA LYS A 64 -15.92 4.33 14.45
C LYS A 64 -14.81 3.65 13.67
N ARG A 65 -15.01 3.47 12.37
CA ARG A 65 -14.04 2.83 11.48
C ARG A 65 -13.32 3.86 10.66
N GLU A 66 -12.13 3.51 10.21
CA GLU A 66 -11.22 4.38 9.50
C GLU A 66 -10.77 3.71 8.20
N SER A 67 -10.53 4.53 7.19
CA SER A 67 -9.86 4.13 5.96
C SER A 67 -8.47 4.75 5.93
N THR A 68 -7.52 4.01 5.39
CA THR A 68 -6.12 4.42 5.34
C THR A 68 -5.61 4.32 3.90
N THR A 69 -5.00 5.39 3.42
CA THR A 69 -4.34 5.44 2.11
C THR A 69 -2.85 5.69 2.31
N SER A 70 -1.99 4.94 1.62
CA SER A 70 -0.54 5.07 1.68
C SER A 70 0.03 5.33 0.29
N LEU A 71 0.87 6.35 0.18
CA LEU A 71 1.54 6.79 -1.03
C LEU A 71 3.03 6.55 -0.90
N LEU A 72 3.61 5.63 -1.68
CA LEU A 72 5.06 5.44 -1.76
C LEU A 72 5.60 6.13 -3.03
N PRO A 73 6.36 7.24 -2.88
CA PRO A 73 7.03 7.87 -4.01
C PRO A 73 8.18 6.98 -4.50
N ILE A 74 8.18 6.68 -5.80
CA ILE A 74 9.25 5.93 -6.48
C ILE A 74 9.72 6.70 -7.72
N THR A 75 10.97 6.48 -8.11
CA THR A 75 11.47 6.85 -9.44
C THR A 75 11.96 5.57 -10.09
N PRO A 76 11.13 4.90 -10.90
CA PRO A 76 11.45 3.59 -11.46
C PRO A 76 12.70 3.63 -12.33
N THR A 77 13.46 2.54 -12.31
CA THR A 77 14.61 2.31 -13.17
C THR A 77 14.44 0.99 -13.92
N ASP A 78 15.28 0.71 -14.92
CA ASP A 78 15.26 -0.60 -15.60
C ASP A 78 15.53 -1.77 -14.64
N LEU A 79 16.24 -1.52 -13.52
CA LEU A 79 16.50 -2.53 -12.50
C LEU A 79 15.22 -2.93 -11.77
N ASP A 80 14.16 -2.13 -11.87
CA ASP A 80 12.86 -2.39 -11.27
C ASP A 80 11.93 -3.21 -12.19
N ILE A 81 12.34 -3.52 -13.43
CA ILE A 81 11.56 -4.38 -14.34
C ILE A 81 11.29 -5.74 -13.69
N GLY A 82 10.02 -6.10 -13.59
CA GLY A 82 9.56 -7.34 -13.00
C GLY A 82 9.68 -7.41 -11.48
N ARG A 83 10.18 -6.36 -10.81
CA ARG A 83 10.20 -6.29 -9.35
C ARG A 83 8.79 -6.14 -8.81
N VAL A 84 8.57 -6.69 -7.64
CA VAL A 84 7.25 -6.72 -7.00
C VAL A 84 7.27 -5.79 -5.80
N PHE A 85 6.36 -4.83 -5.81
CA PHE A 85 6.07 -3.99 -4.66
C PHE A 85 4.85 -4.55 -3.95
N SER A 86 4.97 -4.75 -2.64
CA SER A 86 3.88 -5.20 -1.78
C SER A 86 3.51 -4.13 -0.78
N CYS A 87 2.21 -3.97 -0.55
CA CYS A 87 1.65 -3.14 0.50
C CYS A 87 1.02 -4.06 1.54
N ARG A 88 1.46 -3.96 2.79
CA ARG A 88 0.91 -4.70 3.93
C ARG A 88 0.17 -3.73 4.85
N CYS A 89 -1.07 -4.06 5.17
CA CYS A 89 -1.86 -3.35 6.18
C CYS A 89 -2.08 -4.22 7.42
N SER A 90 -1.99 -3.62 8.61
CA SER A 90 -2.16 -4.36 9.88
C SER A 90 -2.76 -3.48 10.97
N ASN A 91 -3.50 -4.10 11.89
CA ASN A 91 -3.88 -3.50 13.16
C ASN A 91 -3.97 -4.58 14.26
N GLU A 92 -4.42 -4.23 15.47
CA GLU A 92 -4.49 -5.16 16.60
C GLU A 92 -5.42 -6.37 16.37
N ALA A 93 -6.42 -6.26 15.49
CA ALA A 93 -7.31 -7.38 15.14
C ALA A 93 -6.66 -8.38 14.16
N VAL A 94 -5.64 -7.94 13.41
CA VAL A 94 -4.86 -8.76 12.47
C VAL A 94 -3.36 -8.45 12.57
N PRO A 95 -2.67 -8.92 13.62
CA PRO A 95 -1.25 -8.59 13.84
C PRO A 95 -0.31 -9.07 12.72
N GLY A 96 -0.66 -10.18 12.04
CA GLY A 96 0.09 -10.68 10.88
C GLY A 96 -0.05 -9.82 9.62
N GLY A 97 -1.02 -8.91 9.61
CA GLY A 97 -1.38 -8.08 8.47
C GLY A 97 -2.02 -8.85 7.32
N LYS A 98 -2.50 -8.07 6.35
CA LYS A 98 -2.95 -8.51 5.03
C LYS A 98 -2.10 -7.79 4.00
N GLU A 99 -1.83 -8.41 2.87
CA GLU A 99 -0.99 -7.80 1.84
C GLU A 99 -1.55 -8.00 0.44
N THR A 100 -1.16 -7.09 -0.44
CA THR A 100 -1.39 -7.15 -1.87
C THR A 100 -0.13 -6.66 -2.58
N SER A 101 -0.01 -6.97 -3.87
CA SER A 101 1.20 -6.70 -4.63
C SER A 101 0.92 -6.17 -6.02
N VAL A 102 1.87 -5.41 -6.55
CA VAL A 102 1.93 -4.96 -7.93
C VAL A 102 3.31 -5.26 -8.50
N ARG A 103 3.35 -5.80 -9.72
CA ARG A 103 4.57 -5.99 -10.48
C ARG A 103 4.83 -4.76 -11.33
N LEU A 104 6.07 -4.25 -11.33
CA LEU A 104 6.44 -3.14 -12.20
C LEU A 104 6.84 -3.65 -13.58
N ASN A 105 6.27 -3.05 -14.61
CA ASN A 105 6.72 -3.16 -16.00
C ASN A 105 7.31 -1.80 -16.38
N VAL A 106 8.63 -1.71 -16.47
CA VAL A 106 9.32 -0.43 -16.71
C VAL A 106 9.87 -0.43 -18.13
N HIS A 107 9.58 0.63 -18.87
CA HIS A 107 10.11 0.81 -20.22
C HIS A 107 10.92 2.12 -20.33
N ARG A 108 11.84 2.11 -21.30
CA ARG A 108 12.43 3.34 -21.85
C ARG A 108 11.61 3.78 -23.06
N GLU A 109 11.64 5.06 -23.38
CA GLU A 109 11.26 5.50 -24.74
C GLU A 109 12.33 5.12 -25.74
#